data_AF-A0A396GPA1-F1
#
_entry.id   AF-A0A396GPA1-F1
#
_cell.length_a   1.000
_cell.length_b   1.000
_cell.length_c   1.000
_cell.angle_alpha   90.00
_cell.angle_beta   90.00
_cell.angle_gamma   90.00
#
_symmetry.space_group_name_H-M   'P 1'
#
loop_
_entity.id
_entity.type
_entity.pdbx_description
1 polymer ?
#
loop_
_entity_poly.entity_id
_entity_poly.type
_entity_poly.pdbx_seq_one_letter_code
_entity_poly.pdbx_strand_id
1 'polypeptide(L)'
;MVFVRAYEGWKDAKRERSDYNYCWRNFLSSQTLHEIHSIRKQLSSILKETGLLDTDASINNNLSIDQSLVRAVICSGLFPCIASVNQESIKTMDDGYVLLAEVTIQICFSDQLQ
;
A
#
# COMPACT_ATOMS: atom_id res chain seq x y z
N MET A 1 3.26 -3.20 3.90
CA MET A 1 1.92 -3.69 3.45
C MET A 1 0.80 -3.55 4.49
N VAL A 2 0.98 -2.81 5.58
CA VAL A 2 -0.03 -2.68 6.65
C VAL A 2 -1.37 -2.15 6.14
N PHE A 3 -1.37 -1.08 5.34
CA PHE A 3 -2.61 -0.52 4.76
C PHE A 3 -3.34 -1.48 3.82
N VAL A 4 -2.60 -2.26 3.03
CA VAL A 4 -3.19 -3.29 2.17
C VAL A 4 -3.93 -4.32 3.02
N ARG A 5 -3.33 -4.79 4.12
CA ARG A 5 -3.96 -5.75 5.03
C ARG A 5 -5.20 -5.17 5.73
N ALA A 6 -5.13 -3.93 6.20
CA ALA A 6 -6.27 -3.26 6.82
C ALA A 6 -7.44 -3.12 5.86
N TYR A 7 -7.17 -2.74 4.60
CA TYR A 7 -8.19 -2.65 3.55
C TYR A 7 -8.79 -4.01 3.20
N GLU A 8 -7.97 -5.05 3.03
CA GLU A 8 -8.45 -6.40 2.71
C GLU A 8 -9.29 -6.98 3.84
N GLY A 9 -8.86 -6.84 5.10
CA GLY A 9 -9.67 -7.27 6.25
C GLY A 9 -10.98 -6.50 6.39
N TRP A 10 -10.99 -5.20 6.11
CA TRP A 10 -12.23 -4.42 6.07
C TRP A 10 -13.14 -4.87 4.92
N LYS A 11 -12.58 -5.17 3.74
CA LYS A 11 -13.34 -5.67 2.58
C LYS A 11 -14.02 -7.00 2.90
N ASP A 12 -13.34 -7.87 3.64
CA ASP A 12 -13.88 -9.14 4.11
C ASP A 12 -15.00 -8.93 5.14
N ALA A 13 -14.76 -8.13 6.17
CA ALA A 13 -15.77 -7.78 7.19
C ALA A 13 -17.02 -7.13 6.57
N LYS A 14 -16.85 -6.32 5.52
CA LYS A 14 -17.95 -5.70 4.79
C LYS A 14 -18.83 -6.71 4.07
N ARG A 15 -18.28 -7.82 3.55
CA ARG A 15 -19.08 -8.91 2.97
C ARG A 15 -19.95 -9.58 4.04
N GLU A 16 -19.44 -9.65 5.26
CA GLU A 16 -20.13 -10.22 6.43
C GLU A 16 -21.02 -9.20 7.17
N ARG A 17 -21.12 -7.96 6.67
CA ARG A 17 -21.82 -6.83 7.32
C ARG A 17 -21.32 -6.53 8.74
N SER A 18 -20.05 -6.81 9.01
CA SER A 18 -19.37 -6.61 10.30
C SER A 18 -18.30 -5.50 10.23
N ASP A 19 -18.29 -4.70 9.16
CA ASP A 19 -17.29 -3.67 8.88
C ASP A 19 -17.22 -2.57 9.95
N TYR A 20 -18.35 -2.18 10.55
CA TYR A 20 -18.33 -1.24 11.68
C TYR A 20 -17.50 -1.76 12.86
N ASN A 21 -17.71 -3.03 13.25
CA ASN A 21 -16.97 -3.66 14.36
C ASN A 21 -15.49 -3.83 13.98
N TYR A 22 -15.21 -4.21 12.75
CA TYR A 22 -13.83 -4.29 12.25
C TYR A 22 -13.11 -2.94 12.35
N CYS A 23 -13.75 -1.86 11.89
CA CYS A 23 -13.18 -0.51 11.97
C CYS A 23 -12.94 -0.07 13.41
N TRP A 24 -13.92 -0.29 14.30
CA TRP A 24 -13.79 0.03 15.72
C TRP A 24 -12.59 -0.68 16.38
N ARG A 25 -12.47 -2.00 16.16
CA ARG A 25 -11.40 -2.81 16.78
C ARG A 25 -10.00 -2.49 16.27
N ASN A 26 -9.89 -1.94 15.07
CA ASN A 26 -8.60 -1.65 14.42
C ASN A 26 -8.29 -0.15 14.34
N PHE A 27 -9.08 0.70 15.03
CA PHE A 27 -8.92 2.16 15.01
C PHE A 27 -8.95 2.76 13.59
N LEU A 28 -9.81 2.22 12.72
CA LEU A 28 -9.94 2.64 11.32
C LEU A 28 -11.17 3.52 11.11
N SER A 29 -11.06 4.47 10.19
CA SER A 29 -12.18 5.27 9.71
C SER A 29 -12.95 4.50 8.63
N SER A 30 -14.22 4.18 8.90
CA SER A 30 -15.09 3.53 7.90
C SER A 30 -15.25 4.41 6.66
N GLN A 31 -15.49 5.71 6.84
CA GLN A 31 -15.64 6.67 5.75
C GLN A 31 -14.42 6.67 4.82
N THR A 32 -13.22 6.71 5.39
CA THR A 32 -11.98 6.71 4.61
C THR A 32 -11.79 5.40 3.84
N LEU A 33 -12.14 4.25 4.42
CA LEU A 33 -12.07 2.96 3.72
C LEU A 33 -13.09 2.87 2.57
N HIS A 34 -14.27 3.46 2.74
CA HIS A 34 -15.25 3.62 1.66
C HIS A 34 -14.70 4.48 0.50
N GLU A 35 -14.03 5.59 0.83
CA GLU A 35 -13.40 6.46 -0.18
C GLU A 35 -12.28 5.73 -0.91
N ILE A 36 -11.38 5.06 -0.18
CA ILE A 36 -10.31 4.23 -0.78
C ILE A 36 -10.92 3.18 -1.72
N HIS A 37 -12.00 2.51 -1.30
CA HIS A 37 -12.68 1.53 -2.15
C HIS A 37 -13.24 2.14 -3.44
N SER A 38 -13.81 3.34 -3.34
CA SER A 38 -14.32 4.09 -4.50
C SER A 38 -13.19 4.46 -5.46
N ILE A 39 -12.08 5.01 -4.95
CA ILE A 39 -10.91 5.39 -5.75
C ILE A 39 -10.32 4.17 -6.48
N ARG A 40 -10.20 3.03 -5.81
CA ARG A 40 -9.72 1.79 -6.43
C ARG A 40 -10.60 1.34 -7.59
N LYS A 41 -11.93 1.48 -7.47
CA LYS A 41 -12.87 1.15 -8.55
C LYS A 41 -12.72 2.10 -9.74
N GLN A 42 -12.62 3.41 -9.47
CA GLN A 42 -12.45 4.41 -10.51
C GLN A 42 -11.14 4.19 -11.28
N LEU A 43 -10.02 4.00 -10.58
CA LEU A 43 -8.73 3.71 -11.20
C LEU A 43 -8.78 2.42 -12.04
N SER A 44 -9.42 1.37 -11.52
CA SER A 44 -9.56 0.12 -12.27
C SER A 44 -10.41 0.29 -13.55
N SER A 45 -11.45 1.13 -13.53
CA SER A 45 -12.25 1.43 -14.73
C SER A 45 -11.39 2.08 -15.80
N ILE A 46 -10.64 3.13 -15.44
CA ILE A 46 -9.77 3.86 -16.36
C ILE A 46 -8.70 2.94 -16.96
N LEU A 47 -8.07 2.09 -16.14
CA LEU A 47 -7.06 1.15 -16.62
C LEU A 47 -7.64 0.07 -17.56
N LYS A 48 -8.90 -0.31 -17.39
CA LYS A 48 -9.59 -1.20 -18.33
C LYS A 48 -9.94 -0.48 -19.63
N GLU A 49 -10.45 0.75 -19.54
CA GLU A 49 -10.81 1.58 -20.70
C GLU A 49 -9.59 1.88 -21.59
N THR A 50 -8.40 1.99 -21.00
CA THR A 50 -7.13 2.18 -21.72
C THR A 50 -6.53 0.89 -22.28
N GLY A 51 -7.13 -0.28 -21.99
CA GLY A 51 -6.62 -1.58 -22.43
C GLY A 51 -5.38 -2.07 -21.66
N LEU A 52 -5.05 -1.45 -20.53
CA LEU A 52 -3.91 -1.85 -19.69
C LEU A 52 -4.23 -3.03 -18.75
N LEU A 53 -5.51 -3.27 -18.48
CA LEU A 53 -5.96 -4.43 -17.71
C LEU A 53 -6.72 -5.41 -18.59
N ASP A 54 -6.48 -6.69 -18.36
CA ASP A 54 -7.29 -7.75 -18.94
C ASP A 54 -8.72 -7.71 -18.37
N THR A 55 -9.68 -8.24 -19.12
CA THR A 55 -11.06 -8.42 -18.67
C THR A 55 -11.11 -9.42 -17.51
N ASP A 56 -10.23 -10.43 -17.52
CA ASP A 56 -10.08 -11.37 -16.42
C ASP A 56 -9.24 -10.76 -15.28
N ALA A 57 -9.89 -10.50 -14.15
CA ALA A 57 -9.25 -9.94 -12.97
C ALA A 57 -8.19 -10.87 -12.34
N SER A 58 -8.27 -12.19 -12.59
CA SER A 58 -7.31 -13.16 -12.05
C SER A 58 -5.92 -12.98 -12.66
N ILE A 59 -5.86 -12.75 -13.98
CA ILE A 59 -4.61 -12.52 -14.72
C ILE A 59 -3.89 -11.28 -14.19
N ASN A 60 -4.65 -10.21 -13.97
CA ASN A 60 -4.12 -8.91 -13.53
C ASN A 60 -3.48 -8.93 -12.13
N ASN A 61 -3.77 -9.94 -11.30
CA ASN A 61 -3.35 -9.97 -9.89
C ASN A 61 -2.41 -11.16 -9.56
N ASN A 62 -1.94 -11.90 -10.58
CA ASN A 62 -1.11 -13.10 -10.42
C ASN A 62 0.17 -12.88 -9.59
N LEU A 63 0.78 -11.70 -9.69
CA LEU A 63 2.03 -11.37 -9.00
C LEU A 63 1.83 -10.59 -7.69
N SER A 64 0.59 -10.42 -7.23
CA SER A 64 0.28 -9.60 -6.05
C SER A 64 0.84 -10.14 -4.72
N ILE A 65 1.18 -11.42 -4.68
CA ILE A 65 1.79 -12.07 -3.52
C ILE A 65 3.28 -11.71 -3.41
N ASP A 66 3.94 -11.40 -4.53
CA ASP A 66 5.36 -11.03 -4.55
C ASP A 66 5.56 -9.65 -3.90
N GLN A 67 5.97 -9.68 -2.64
CA GLN A 67 6.20 -8.49 -1.84
C GLN A 67 7.32 -7.62 -2.43
N SER A 68 8.35 -8.22 -3.03
CA SER A 68 9.48 -7.50 -3.62
C SER A 68 9.02 -6.73 -4.85
N LEU A 69 8.23 -7.36 -5.72
CA LEU A 69 7.64 -6.69 -6.88
C LEU A 69 6.73 -5.54 -6.45
N VAL A 70 5.84 -5.76 -5.47
CA VAL A 70 4.93 -4.69 -5.03
C VAL A 70 5.71 -3.53 -4.39
N ARG A 71 6.79 -3.80 -3.64
CA ARG A 71 7.69 -2.74 -3.14
C ARG A 71 8.34 -1.98 -4.30
N ALA A 72 8.83 -2.68 -5.33
CA ALA A 72 9.43 -2.05 -6.51
C ALA A 72 8.45 -1.12 -7.23
N VAL A 73 7.21 -1.56 -7.46
CA VAL A 73 6.16 -0.72 -8.07
C VAL A 73 5.87 0.50 -7.21
N ILE A 74 5.73 0.36 -5.89
CA ILE A 74 5.50 1.51 -5.01
C ILE A 74 6.69 2.49 -5.08
N CYS A 75 7.92 1.98 -5.05
CA CYS A 75 9.11 2.83 -5.10
C CYS A 75 9.27 3.55 -6.44
N SER A 76 8.85 2.96 -7.55
CA SER A 76 8.82 3.69 -8.83
C SER A 76 7.89 4.91 -8.82
N GLY A 77 6.79 4.87 -8.06
CA GLY A 77 5.85 5.98 -7.92
C GLY A 77 6.26 7.02 -6.86
N LEU A 78 7.07 6.61 -5.87
CA LEU A 78 7.57 7.50 -4.81
C LEU A 78 8.93 8.12 -5.14
N PHE A 79 9.65 7.62 -6.15
CA PHE A 79 10.91 8.21 -6.58
C PHE A 79 10.74 9.69 -6.98
N PRO A 80 11.62 10.60 -6.54
CA PRO A 80 12.91 10.39 -5.85
C PRO A 80 12.87 10.44 -4.31
N CYS A 81 11.69 10.37 -3.67
CA CYS A 81 11.52 10.47 -2.20
C CYS A 81 12.04 9.23 -1.45
N ILE A 82 13.36 9.06 -1.41
CA ILE A 82 14.07 7.93 -0.83
C ILE A 82 14.94 8.41 0.34
N ALA A 83 15.01 7.60 1.40
CA ALA A 83 15.91 7.80 2.52
C ALA A 83 16.86 6.61 2.67
N SER A 84 18.14 6.89 2.92
CA SER A 84 19.14 5.91 3.32
C SER A 84 19.08 5.71 4.83
N VAL A 85 19.09 4.46 5.28
CA VAL A 85 19.06 4.10 6.71
C VAL A 85 20.37 3.43 7.08
N ASN A 86 21.09 4.02 8.02
CA ASN A 86 22.24 3.42 8.69
C ASN A 86 21.86 3.05 10.13
N GLN A 87 22.73 2.31 10.84
CA GLN A 87 22.46 1.84 12.21
C GLN A 87 21.99 2.94 13.18
N GLU A 88 22.43 4.18 12.99
CA GLU A 88 22.18 5.28 13.92
C GLU A 88 21.44 6.47 13.28
N SER A 89 21.21 6.47 11.97
CA SER A 89 20.69 7.66 11.29
C SER A 89 19.95 7.36 10.01
N ILE A 90 19.02 8.26 9.68
CA ILE A 90 18.24 8.24 8.46
C ILE A 90 18.53 9.52 7.72
N LYS A 91 18.80 9.42 6.42
CA LYS A 91 19.23 10.54 5.59
C LYS A 91 18.47 10.58 4.27
N THR A 92 17.92 11.73 3.91
CA THR A 92 17.42 12.02 2.55
C THR A 92 18.47 12.79 1.75
N MET A 93 18.33 12.79 0.41
CA MET A 93 19.23 13.54 -0.46
C MET A 93 19.11 15.05 -0.24
N ASP A 94 17.88 15.54 -0.08
CA ASP A 94 17.57 16.97 -0.02
C ASP A 94 17.74 17.57 1.39
N ASP A 95 17.31 16.87 2.43
CA ASP A 95 17.27 17.43 3.81
C ASP A 95 18.42 16.95 4.70
N GLY A 96 19.24 16.01 4.21
CA GLY A 96 20.26 15.39 5.06
C GLY A 96 19.62 14.53 6.14
N TYR A 97 20.02 14.70 7.41
CA TYR A 97 19.54 13.85 8.50
C TYR A 97 18.08 14.15 8.86
N VAL A 98 17.25 13.12 8.87
CA VAL A 98 15.82 13.22 9.16
C VAL A 98 15.42 12.23 10.25
N LEU A 99 14.35 12.58 10.97
CA LEU A 99 13.70 11.68 11.92
C LEU A 99 12.46 11.05 11.27
N LEU A 100 12.12 9.83 11.68
CA LEU A 100 10.83 9.24 11.31
C LEU A 100 9.75 9.85 12.18
N ALA A 101 8.60 10.15 11.58
CA ALA A 101 7.40 10.39 12.37
C ALA A 101 7.02 9.12 13.14
N GLU A 102 6.49 9.26 14.35
CA GLU A 102 6.17 8.14 15.25
C GLU A 102 5.18 7.12 14.66
N VAL A 103 4.41 7.52 13.65
CA VAL A 103 3.38 6.70 12.99
C VAL A 103 3.85 6.18 11.61
N THR A 104 5.14 6.32 11.28
CA THR A 104 5.66 5.94 9.96
C THR A 104 5.72 4.42 9.81
N ILE A 105 5.16 3.91 8.70
CA ILE A 105 5.37 2.54 8.26
C ILE A 105 6.38 2.56 7.11
N GLN A 106 7.57 2.01 7.33
CA GLN A 106 8.65 2.05 6.36
C GLN A 106 8.49 0.98 5.27
N ILE A 107 8.88 1.33 4.04
CA ILE A 107 9.09 0.39 2.95
C ILE A 107 10.60 0.22 2.80
N CYS A 108 11.15 -0.86 3.36
CA CYS A 108 12.58 -1.13 3.29
C CYS A 108 12.88 -2.13 2.17
N PHE A 109 13.93 -1.86 1.39
CA PHE A 109 14.68 -2.89 0.71
C PHE A 109 15.76 -3.35 1.68
N SER A 110 15.67 -4.59 2.14
CA SER A 110 16.81 -5.25 2.73
C SER A 110 17.40 -6.09 1.62
N ASP A 111 18.56 -5.69 1.10
CA ASP A 111 19.45 -6.67 0.50
C ASP A 111 19.81 -7.66 1.61
N GLN A 112 19.17 -8.83 1.60
CA GLN A 112 19.78 -10.00 2.20
C GLN A 112 20.91 -10.39 1.24
N LEU A 113 22.02 -9.65 1.30
CA LEU A 113 23.30 -10.15 0.83
C LEU A 113 23.70 -11.26 1.82
N GLN A 114 23.41 -12.50 1.44
CA GLN A 114 24.32 -13.61 1.75
C GLN A 114 25.38 -13.67 0.65
#